data_AF-T1API0-F1
#
_entry.id   AF-T1API0-F1
#
_cell.length_a   1.000
_cell.length_b   1.000
_cell.length_c   1.000
_cell.angle_alpha   90.00
_cell.angle_beta   90.00
_cell.angle_gamma   90.00
#
_symmetry.space_group_name_H-M   'P 1'
#
loop_
_entity.id
_entity.type
_entity.pdbx_description
1 polymer ?
#
loop_
_entity_poly.entity_id
_entity_poly.type
_entity_poly.pdbx_seq_one_letter_code
_entity_poly.pdbx_strand_id
1 'polypeptide(L)'
;MLFSNDFAVNYLKKNVNKNALEVLALLQSPNTDEAISMQLDMKVNSVRRILNIMQGYGITNYYVAKNTNGWLSFAWYVNTNKMGSFFDYIKSMKGDEYSAIKDDCNDYFVCKKCYADDNIIFTFDAAYEAGFKCGACGSKFDMISKDEAMALINQDKQKQEAALASMQQAGSNESTVEPAMHL
;
A
#
# COMPACT_ATOMS: atom_id res chain seq x y z
N MET A 1 -11.21 8.50 -9.25
CA MET A 1 -10.22 8.07 -10.26
C MET A 1 -9.17 7.11 -9.69
N LEU A 2 -8.45 7.43 -8.60
CA LEU A 2 -7.57 6.45 -7.91
C LEU A 2 -8.31 5.67 -6.81
N PHE A 3 -9.08 6.37 -5.98
CA PHE A 3 -9.92 5.77 -4.93
C PHE A 3 -11.10 4.92 -5.44
N SER A 4 -11.34 4.89 -6.76
CA SER A 4 -12.45 4.16 -7.39
C SER A 4 -12.01 2.80 -7.92
N ASN A 5 -10.73 2.45 -7.79
CA ASN A 5 -10.17 1.19 -8.26
C ASN A 5 -9.68 0.38 -7.04
N ASP A 6 -10.47 -0.61 -6.63
CA ASP A 6 -10.22 -1.42 -5.44
C ASP A 6 -8.86 -2.10 -5.48
N PHE A 7 -8.39 -2.47 -6.67
CA PHE A 7 -7.08 -3.08 -6.84
C PHE A 7 -5.95 -2.09 -6.55
N ALA A 8 -6.03 -0.89 -7.11
CA ALA A 8 -5.06 0.17 -6.84
C ALA A 8 -5.05 0.55 -5.36
N VAL A 9 -6.22 0.64 -4.74
CA VAL A 9 -6.39 0.90 -3.31
C VAL A 9 -5.71 -0.19 -2.47
N ASN A 10 -5.99 -1.45 -2.75
CA ASN A 10 -5.41 -2.57 -2.02
C ASN A 10 -3.91 -2.66 -2.22
N TYR A 11 -3.44 -2.47 -3.46
CA TYR A 11 -2.02 -2.45 -3.80
C TYR A 11 -1.27 -1.39 -2.98
N LEU A 12 -1.80 -0.16 -2.88
CA LEU A 12 -1.17 0.90 -2.11
C LEU A 12 -1.17 0.61 -0.61
N LYS A 13 -2.27 0.09 -0.07
CA LYS A 13 -2.34 -0.27 1.36
C LYS A 13 -1.33 -1.35 1.72
N LYS A 14 -1.15 -2.36 0.86
CA LYS A 14 -0.24 -3.50 1.07
C LYS A 14 1.22 -3.13 0.83
N ASN A 15 1.52 -2.50 -0.30
CA ASN A 15 2.90 -2.32 -0.78
C ASN A 15 3.52 -0.95 -0.41
N VAL A 16 2.71 0.05 -0.06
CA VAL A 16 3.20 1.38 0.36
C VAL A 16 3.07 1.54 1.86
N ASN A 17 1.82 1.65 2.33
CA ASN A 17 1.48 1.79 3.73
C ASN A 17 -0.04 1.74 3.89
N LYS A 18 -0.52 1.21 5.03
CA LYS A 18 -1.95 1.24 5.36
C LYS A 18 -2.57 2.65 5.33
N ASN A 19 -1.78 3.69 5.66
CA ASN A 19 -2.20 5.09 5.68
C ASN A 19 -2.01 5.81 4.32
N ALA A 20 -1.65 5.09 3.24
CA ALA A 20 -1.34 5.71 1.96
C ALA A 20 -2.53 6.46 1.36
N LEU A 21 -3.76 5.96 1.57
CA LEU A 21 -4.96 6.62 1.07
C LEU A 21 -5.28 7.91 1.81
N GLU A 22 -5.10 7.91 3.13
CA GLU A 22 -5.29 9.05 4.01
C GLU A 22 -4.30 10.16 3.66
N VAL A 23 -3.04 9.79 3.38
CA VAL A 23 -2.04 10.73 2.87
C VAL A 23 -2.46 11.30 1.51
N LEU A 24 -2.92 10.47 0.56
CA LEU A 24 -3.40 10.95 -0.74
C LEU A 24 -4.64 11.85 -0.63
N ALA A 25 -5.54 11.56 0.31
CA ALA A 25 -6.75 12.34 0.54
C ALA A 25 -6.44 13.77 0.99
N LEU A 26 -5.31 13.99 1.68
CA LEU A 26 -4.82 15.31 2.08
C LEU A 26 -4.05 16.06 0.99
N LEU A 27 -3.91 15.48 -0.20
CA LEU A 27 -3.25 16.08 -1.38
C LEU A 27 -4.25 16.54 -2.45
N GLN A 28 -5.51 16.82 -2.07
CA GLN A 28 -6.48 17.47 -2.98
C GLN A 28 -6.00 18.86 -3.43
N SER A 29 -5.20 19.51 -2.60
CA SER A 29 -4.38 20.68 -2.92
C SER A 29 -2.93 20.42 -2.50
N PRO A 30 -1.94 21.16 -3.05
CA PRO A 30 -0.56 21.02 -2.63
C PRO A 30 -0.40 21.18 -1.11
N ASN A 31 0.34 20.28 -0.47
CA ASN A 31 0.45 20.21 1.00
C ASN A 31 1.86 19.78 1.42
N THR A 32 2.31 20.16 2.63
CA THR A 32 3.66 19.78 3.11
C THR A 32 3.61 18.49 3.93
N ASP A 33 4.74 17.79 4.00
CA ASP A 33 4.83 16.57 4.80
C ASP A 33 4.62 16.83 6.30
N GLU A 34 5.02 17.99 6.83
CA GLU A 34 4.75 18.40 8.22
C GLU A 34 3.26 18.63 8.48
N ALA A 35 2.56 19.28 7.54
CA ALA A 35 1.13 19.54 7.67
C ALA A 35 0.31 18.24 7.62
N ILE A 36 0.67 17.31 6.72
CA ILE A 36 0.07 15.97 6.66
C ILE A 36 0.36 15.18 7.93
N SER A 37 1.60 15.25 8.42
CA SER A 37 2.03 14.62 9.68
C SER A 37 1.20 15.08 10.86
N MET A 38 0.96 16.38 10.98
CA MET A 38 0.12 16.95 12.04
C MET A 38 -1.35 16.53 11.92
N GLN A 39 -1.91 16.53 10.71
CA GLN A 39 -3.33 16.18 10.50
C GLN A 39 -3.64 14.71 10.73
N LEU A 40 -2.70 13.82 10.41
CA LEU A 40 -2.86 12.36 10.59
C LEU A 40 -2.29 11.83 11.91
N ASP A 41 -1.75 12.70 12.77
CA ASP A 41 -0.99 12.33 13.97
C ASP A 41 0.09 11.26 13.68
N MET A 42 0.80 11.46 12.57
CA MET A 42 1.87 10.58 12.12
C MET A 42 3.22 11.23 12.32
N LYS A 43 4.28 10.45 12.54
CA LYS A 43 5.64 10.98 12.48
C LYS A 43 5.94 11.50 11.07
N VAL A 44 6.49 12.71 10.95
CA VAL A 44 6.79 13.34 9.65
C VAL A 44 7.65 12.47 8.72
N ASN A 45 8.60 11.72 9.29
CA ASN A 45 9.43 10.80 8.52
C ASN A 45 8.63 9.63 7.91
N SER A 46 7.56 9.18 8.57
CA SER A 46 6.65 8.16 8.02
C SER A 46 5.85 8.72 6.85
N VAL A 47 5.38 9.96 6.96
CA VAL A 47 4.70 10.66 5.87
C VAL A 47 5.63 10.84 4.67
N ARG A 48 6.86 11.32 4.89
CA ARG A 48 7.90 11.46 3.85
C ARG A 48 8.16 10.15 3.12
N ARG A 49 8.27 9.04 3.87
CA ARG A 49 8.45 7.71 3.27
C ARG A 49 7.29 7.34 2.35
N ILE A 50 6.05 7.54 2.79
CA ILE A 50 4.85 7.27 1.97
C ILE A 50 4.87 8.11 0.70
N LEU A 51 5.11 9.42 0.82
CA LEU A 51 5.15 10.35 -0.30
C LEU A 51 6.26 10.01 -1.31
N ASN A 52 7.46 9.66 -0.84
CA ASN A 52 8.58 9.27 -1.70
C ASN A 52 8.32 7.96 -2.44
N ILE A 53 7.74 6.94 -1.77
CA ILE A 53 7.37 5.68 -2.44
C ILE A 53 6.33 5.94 -3.53
N MET A 54 5.29 6.73 -3.23
CA MET A 54 4.28 7.11 -4.21
C MET A 54 4.84 7.94 -5.35
N GLN A 55 5.87 8.74 -5.11
CA GLN A 55 6.57 9.47 -6.16
C GLN A 55 7.33 8.53 -7.09
N GLY A 56 7.93 7.46 -6.56
CA GLY A 56 8.53 6.38 -7.35
C GLY A 56 7.54 5.73 -8.32
N TYR A 57 6.28 5.59 -7.92
CA TYR A 57 5.18 5.14 -8.80
C TYR A 57 4.62 6.24 -9.71
N GLY A 58 5.10 7.48 -9.59
CA GLY A 58 4.58 8.63 -10.31
C GLY A 58 3.23 9.13 -9.81
N ILE A 59 2.76 8.69 -8.64
CA ILE A 59 1.46 9.08 -8.06
C ILE A 59 1.55 10.46 -7.42
N THR A 60 2.66 10.77 -6.75
CA THR A 60 2.92 12.07 -6.12
C THR A 60 4.10 12.77 -6.77
N ASN A 61 4.15 14.08 -6.65
CA ASN A 61 5.32 14.90 -6.94
C ASN A 61 5.31 16.12 -6.03
N TYR A 62 6.33 16.99 -6.11
CA TYR A 62 6.41 18.18 -5.27
C TYR A 62 6.90 19.41 -6.01
N TYR A 63 6.50 20.57 -5.51
CA TYR A 63 7.16 21.85 -5.79
C TYR A 63 8.17 22.16 -4.70
N VAL A 64 9.30 22.73 -5.09
CA VAL A 64 10.30 23.24 -4.13
C VAL A 64 10.07 24.72 -3.93
N ALA A 65 9.78 25.12 -2.70
CA ALA A 65 9.75 26.51 -2.29
C ALA A 65 10.97 26.81 -1.42
N LYS A 66 11.60 27.96 -1.64
CA LYS A 66 12.69 28.45 -0.80
C LYS A 66 12.20 29.68 -0.03
N ASN A 67 12.29 29.64 1.29
CA ASN A 67 11.94 30.82 2.09
C ASN A 67 13.09 31.85 2.10
N THR A 68 12.81 33.04 2.63
CA THR A 68 13.76 34.16 2.72
C THR A 68 15.01 33.83 3.54
N ASN A 69 14.92 32.87 4.47
CA ASN A 69 16.02 32.41 5.30
C ASN A 69 16.85 31.28 4.63
N GLY A 70 16.51 30.92 3.40
CA GLY A 70 17.23 29.92 2.60
C GLY A 70 16.79 28.48 2.80
N TRP A 71 15.80 28.20 3.67
CA TRP A 71 15.28 26.86 3.90
C TRP A 71 14.36 26.41 2.77
N LEU A 72 14.49 25.14 2.38
CA LEU A 72 13.63 24.50 1.39
C LEU A 72 12.41 23.87 2.06
N SER A 73 11.25 24.04 1.43
CA SER A 73 10.01 23.35 1.77
C SER A 73 9.47 22.64 0.53
N PHE A 74 8.91 21.46 0.74
CA PHE A 74 8.36 20.61 -0.31
C PHE A 74 6.84 20.62 -0.22
N ALA A 75 6.19 21.18 -1.23
CA ALA A 75 4.74 21.15 -1.37
C ALA A 75 4.36 19.99 -2.30
N TRP A 76 3.92 18.89 -1.70
CA TRP A 76 3.52 17.66 -2.38
C TRP A 76 2.16 17.80 -3.03
N TYR A 77 1.94 17.14 -4.16
CA TYR A 77 0.67 17.09 -4.89
C TYR A 77 0.51 15.77 -5.64
N VAL A 78 -0.74 15.42 -6.00
CA VAL A 78 -1.03 14.25 -6.84
C VAL A 78 -0.67 14.54 -8.30
N ASN A 79 0.17 13.70 -8.89
CA ASN A 79 0.60 13.81 -10.27
C ASN A 79 -0.36 13.07 -11.21
N THR A 80 -1.43 13.75 -11.61
CA THR A 80 -2.48 13.19 -12.47
C THR A 80 -1.96 12.74 -13.85
N ASN A 81 -0.92 13.39 -14.38
CA ASN A 81 -0.33 13.08 -15.68
C ASN A 81 0.32 11.69 -15.75
N LYS A 82 0.77 11.16 -14.61
CA LYS A 82 1.46 9.86 -14.52
C LYS A 82 0.60 8.76 -13.90
N MET A 83 -0.64 9.07 -13.49
CA MET A 83 -1.55 8.06 -12.95
C MET A 83 -1.86 6.93 -13.94
N GLY A 84 -1.97 7.21 -15.24
CA GLY A 84 -2.16 6.18 -16.27
C GLY A 84 -1.07 5.10 -16.23
N SER A 85 0.20 5.53 -16.15
CA SER A 85 1.35 4.61 -16.05
C SER A 85 1.34 3.78 -14.78
N PHE A 86 0.86 4.33 -13.65
CA PHE A 86 0.65 3.55 -12.43
C PHE A 86 -0.44 2.48 -12.63
N PHE A 87 -1.55 2.81 -13.27
CA PHE A 87 -2.60 1.83 -13.58
C PHE A 87 -2.12 0.73 -14.52
N ASP A 88 -1.31 1.06 -15.52
CA ASP A 88 -0.71 0.08 -16.42
C ASP A 88 0.27 -0.83 -15.68
N TYR A 89 1.10 -0.27 -14.80
CA TYR A 89 2.02 -1.02 -13.94
C TYR A 89 1.29 -1.99 -13.01
N ILE A 90 0.26 -1.55 -12.29
CA ILE A 90 -0.49 -2.46 -11.42
C ILE A 90 -1.30 -3.47 -12.25
N LYS A 91 -1.72 -3.12 -13.47
CA LYS A 91 -2.41 -4.06 -14.37
C LYS A 91 -1.47 -5.13 -14.93
N SER A 92 -0.21 -4.80 -15.23
CA SER A 92 0.80 -5.83 -15.55
C SER A 92 1.07 -6.71 -14.33
N MET A 93 1.04 -6.12 -13.12
CA MET A 93 1.10 -6.89 -11.88
C MET A 93 -0.15 -7.74 -11.63
N LYS A 94 -1.33 -7.44 -12.16
CA LYS A 94 -2.47 -8.39 -12.09
C LYS A 94 -2.21 -9.68 -12.88
N GLY A 95 -1.37 -9.63 -13.91
CA GLY A 95 -0.88 -10.82 -14.60
C GLY A 95 0.18 -11.57 -13.79
N ASP A 96 0.99 -10.84 -13.02
CA ASP A 96 2.15 -11.35 -12.27
C ASP A 96 1.93 -11.56 -10.75
N GLU A 97 0.81 -11.16 -10.18
CA GLU A 97 0.49 -11.42 -8.76
C GLU A 97 0.28 -12.92 -8.51
N TYR A 98 0.06 -13.70 -9.59
CA TYR A 98 0.07 -15.15 -9.60
C TYR A 98 1.40 -15.76 -10.08
N SER A 99 2.37 -14.95 -10.49
CA SER A 99 3.73 -15.36 -10.90
C SER A 99 4.83 -14.91 -9.93
N ALA A 100 4.47 -14.30 -8.79
CA ALA A 100 5.41 -13.84 -7.76
C ALA A 100 6.38 -14.94 -7.27
N ILE A 101 5.99 -16.20 -7.49
CA ILE A 101 6.88 -17.33 -7.42
C ILE A 101 7.41 -17.60 -8.83
N LYS A 102 8.55 -17.00 -9.18
CA LYS A 102 9.20 -17.32 -10.44
C LYS A 102 9.65 -18.77 -10.40
N ASP A 103 9.51 -19.49 -11.51
CA ASP A 103 9.82 -20.92 -11.56
C ASP A 103 11.31 -21.22 -11.33
N ASP A 104 12.17 -20.22 -11.56
CA ASP A 104 13.62 -20.26 -11.38
C ASP A 104 14.11 -19.85 -9.98
N CYS A 105 13.22 -19.38 -9.09
CA CYS A 105 13.59 -18.90 -7.74
C CYS A 105 13.10 -19.86 -6.65
N ASN A 106 14.04 -20.38 -5.85
CA ASN A 106 13.74 -21.27 -4.72
C ASN A 106 13.76 -20.59 -3.34
N ASP A 107 14.30 -19.38 -3.27
CA ASP A 107 14.62 -18.69 -2.01
C ASP A 107 13.79 -17.41 -1.88
N TYR A 108 12.88 -17.41 -0.90
CA TYR A 108 12.03 -16.28 -0.57
C TYR A 108 12.33 -15.81 0.86
N PHE A 109 11.90 -14.59 1.20
CA PHE A 109 12.25 -13.96 2.46
C PHE A 109 11.05 -13.30 3.11
N VAL A 110 10.94 -13.40 4.42
CA VAL A 110 9.87 -12.76 5.20
C VAL A 110 10.46 -12.11 6.45
N CYS A 111 9.79 -11.08 6.98
CA CYS A 111 10.10 -10.61 8.32
C CYS A 111 9.17 -11.30 9.33
N LYS A 112 9.64 -12.29 10.10
CA LYS A 112 8.80 -13.01 11.07
C LYS A 112 8.04 -12.12 12.06
N LYS A 113 8.56 -10.92 12.35
CA LYS A 113 7.91 -9.97 13.27
C LYS A 113 6.79 -9.15 12.63
N CYS A 114 6.89 -8.85 11.34
CA CYS A 114 5.94 -7.98 10.64
C CYS A 114 5.01 -8.77 9.72
N TYR A 115 5.39 -9.99 9.35
CA TYR A 115 4.67 -10.82 8.41
C TYR A 115 3.22 -11.06 8.83
N ALA A 116 2.96 -11.25 10.13
CA ALA A 116 1.60 -11.42 10.64
C ALA A 116 0.69 -10.18 10.40
N ASP A 117 1.28 -9.00 10.25
CA ASP A 117 0.58 -7.73 10.06
C ASP A 117 0.51 -7.31 8.59
N ASP A 118 1.58 -7.55 7.81
CA ASP A 118 1.72 -7.06 6.43
C ASP A 118 1.58 -8.14 5.34
N ASN A 119 1.71 -9.43 5.72
CA ASN A 119 1.72 -10.59 4.82
C ASN A 119 2.67 -10.43 3.61
N ILE A 120 3.81 -9.76 3.80
CA ILE A 120 4.76 -9.49 2.71
C ILE A 120 5.81 -10.59 2.60
N ILE A 121 5.94 -11.14 1.38
CA ILE A 121 7.01 -12.05 0.98
C ILE A 121 7.91 -11.33 -0.03
N PHE A 122 9.22 -11.37 0.21
CA PHE A 122 10.24 -10.75 -0.60
C PHE A 122 10.95 -11.83 -1.45
N THR A 123 11.26 -11.49 -2.70
CA THR A 123 12.22 -12.27 -3.50
C THR A 123 13.65 -12.05 -2.99
N PHE A 124 14.59 -12.88 -3.44
CA PHE A 124 16.01 -12.68 -3.15
C PHE A 124 16.49 -11.27 -3.51
N ASP A 125 16.22 -10.79 -4.73
CA ASP A 125 16.70 -9.47 -5.18
C ASP A 125 16.15 -8.35 -4.29
N ALA A 126 14.86 -8.38 -3.95
CA ALA A 126 14.24 -7.40 -3.06
C ALA A 126 14.83 -7.47 -1.64
N ALA A 127 15.10 -8.67 -1.13
CA ALA A 127 15.74 -8.87 0.16
C ALA A 127 17.20 -8.38 0.15
N TYR A 128 17.93 -8.60 -0.94
CA TYR A 128 19.30 -8.15 -1.15
C TYR A 128 19.38 -6.62 -1.19
N GLU A 129 18.52 -5.96 -1.96
CA GLU A 129 18.42 -4.50 -2.01
C GLU A 129 18.09 -3.88 -0.64
N ALA A 130 17.27 -4.56 0.16
CA ALA A 130 16.96 -4.18 1.53
C ALA A 130 18.06 -4.53 2.55
N GLY A 131 19.18 -5.11 2.12
CA GLY A 131 20.27 -5.56 2.99
C GLY A 131 19.83 -6.64 3.99
N PHE A 132 18.86 -7.48 3.59
CA PHE A 132 18.21 -8.52 4.39
C PHE A 132 17.67 -8.02 5.73
N LYS A 133 17.23 -6.76 5.77
CA LYS A 133 16.65 -6.13 6.96
C LYS A 133 15.29 -5.53 6.63
N CYS A 134 14.34 -5.81 7.52
CA CYS A 134 13.03 -5.19 7.48
C CYS A 134 13.15 -3.70 7.72
N GLY A 135 12.72 -2.90 6.75
CA GLY A 135 12.65 -1.45 6.88
C GLY A 135 11.62 -0.96 7.90
N ALA A 136 10.70 -1.81 8.36
CA ALA A 136 9.67 -1.44 9.33
C ALA A 136 10.12 -1.62 10.79
N CYS A 137 10.71 -2.78 11.13
CA CYS A 137 11.11 -3.10 12.49
C CYS A 137 12.62 -3.23 12.71
N GLY A 138 13.43 -3.10 11.64
CA GLY A 138 14.88 -3.27 11.68
C GLY A 138 15.37 -4.70 11.91
N SER A 139 14.46 -5.67 12.05
CA SER A 139 14.82 -7.09 12.23
C SER A 139 15.28 -7.69 10.90
N LYS A 140 16.07 -8.76 10.96
CA LYS A 140 16.51 -9.47 9.75
C LYS A 140 15.33 -10.17 9.07
N PHE A 141 15.45 -10.40 7.78
CA PHE A 141 14.57 -11.32 7.08
C PHE A 141 14.99 -12.77 7.34
N ASP A 142 13.99 -13.63 7.43
CA ASP A 142 14.12 -15.08 7.47
C ASP A 142 13.89 -15.62 6.06
N MET A 143 14.77 -16.51 5.62
CA MET A 143 14.59 -17.24 4.38
C MET A 143 13.53 -18.33 4.56
N ILE A 144 12.68 -18.49 3.56
CA ILE A 144 11.66 -19.52 3.44
C ILE A 144 11.76 -20.17 2.06
N SER A 145 11.34 -21.44 1.98
CA SER A 145 11.33 -22.15 0.71
C SER A 145 10.22 -21.67 -0.22
N LYS A 146 10.33 -21.98 -1.51
CA LYS A 146 9.26 -21.81 -2.50
C LYS A 146 7.94 -22.43 -2.03
N ASP A 147 7.97 -23.64 -1.50
CA ASP A 147 6.76 -24.34 -1.04
C ASP A 147 6.11 -23.63 0.17
N GLU A 148 6.92 -23.13 1.10
CA GLU A 148 6.44 -22.34 2.23
C GLU A 148 5.84 -21.01 1.78
N ALA A 149 6.49 -20.34 0.82
CA ALA A 149 5.95 -19.10 0.24
C ALA A 149 4.61 -19.35 -0.49
N MET A 150 4.49 -20.43 -1.27
CA MET A 150 3.23 -20.83 -1.91
C MET A 150 2.14 -21.10 -0.88
N ALA A 151 2.45 -21.84 0.18
CA ALA A 151 1.49 -22.17 1.23
C ALA A 151 0.96 -20.90 1.93
N LEU A 152 1.86 -19.97 2.25
CA LEU A 152 1.53 -18.69 2.86
C LEU A 152 0.63 -17.81 1.96
N ILE A 153 0.95 -17.72 0.67
CA ILE A 153 0.12 -17.00 -0.32
C ILE A 153 -1.27 -17.61 -0.42
N ASN A 154 -1.37 -18.94 -0.52
CA ASN A 154 -2.65 -19.65 -0.60
C ASN A 154 -3.48 -19.47 0.67
N GLN A 155 -2.85 -19.45 1.84
CA GLN A 155 -3.53 -19.21 3.11
C GLN A 155 -4.09 -17.78 3.20
N ASP A 156 -3.33 -16.78 2.77
CA ASP A 156 -3.79 -15.38 2.70
C ASP A 156 -4.99 -15.25 1.75
N LYS A 157 -4.93 -15.91 0.59
CA LYS A 157 -6.04 -15.96 -0.38
C LYS A 157 -7.32 -16.52 0.21
N GLN A 158 -7.25 -17.67 0.90
CA GLN A 158 -8.43 -18.28 1.52
C GLN A 158 -9.04 -17.38 2.60
N LYS A 159 -8.22 -16.69 3.40
CA LYS A 159 -8.70 -15.72 4.40
C LYS A 159 -9.42 -14.54 3.74
N GLN A 160 -8.90 -14.06 2.62
CA GLN A 160 -9.50 -12.94 1.88
C GLN A 160 -10.82 -13.33 1.22
N GLU A 161 -10.90 -14.51 0.60
CA GLU A 161 -12.14 -15.04 0.02
C GLU A 161 -13.21 -15.24 1.10
N ALA A 162 -12.83 -15.78 2.26
CA ALA A 162 -13.73 -15.94 3.40
C ALA A 162 -14.20 -14.59 3.98
N ALA A 163 -13.29 -13.62 4.13
CA ALA A 163 -13.64 -12.28 4.60
C ALA A 163 -14.60 -11.57 3.63
N LEU A 164 -14.33 -11.63 2.32
CA LEU A 164 -15.19 -11.05 1.30
C LEU A 164 -16.59 -11.69 1.29
N ALA A 165 -16.66 -13.02 1.39
CA ALA A 165 -17.93 -13.74 1.49
C ALA A 165 -18.73 -13.35 2.74
N SER A 166 -18.07 -13.14 3.88
CA SER A 166 -18.73 -12.71 5.12
C SER A 166 -19.29 -11.28 5.05
N MET A 167 -18.61 -10.38 4.34
CA MET A 167 -19.06 -9.00 4.13
C MET A 167 -20.27 -8.93 3.18
N GLN A 168 -20.35 -9.81 2.19
CA GLN A 168 -21.48 -9.89 1.27
C GLN A 168 -22.76 -10.42 1.94
N GLN A 169 -22.64 -11.29 2.95
CA GLN A 169 -23.76 -11.78 3.75
C GLN A 169 -24.26 -10.75 4.78
N ALA A 170 -23.37 -9.89 5.29
CA ALA A 170 -23.77 -8.80 6.19
C ALA A 170 -24.56 -7.69 5.48
N GLY A 171 -24.21 -7.35 4.24
CA GLY A 171 -24.89 -6.32 3.44
C GLY A 171 -26.28 -6.70 2.91
N SER A 172 -26.69 -7.97 3.04
CA SER A 172 -28.02 -8.44 2.60
C SER A 172 -29.09 -8.41 3.71
N ASN A 173 -28.72 -8.16 4.96
CA ASN A 173 -29.66 -8.15 6.10
C ASN A 173 -30.16 -6.75 6.51
N GLU A 174 -29.72 -5.67 5.86
CA GLU A 174 -30.12 -4.28 6.21
C GLU A 174 -31.27 -3.70 5.36
N SER A 175 -31.92 -4.49 4.50
CA SER A 175 -32.97 -4.01 3.58
C SER A 175 -34.41 -4.41 3.95
N THR A 176 -34.71 -4.78 5.20
CA THR A 176 -36.11 -4.98 5.64
C THR A 176 -36.43 -4.25 6.93
N VAL A 177 -36.78 -2.96 6.81
CA VAL A 177 -37.81 -2.38 7.68
C VAL A 177 -38.75 -1.55 6.79
N GLU A 178 -39.99 -2.01 6.72
CA GLU A 178 -41.13 -1.44 5.98
C GLU A 178 -41.51 -0.01 6.42
N PRO A 179 -42.26 0.72 5.57
CA PRO A 179 -42.70 2.08 5.84
C PRO A 179 -43.93 2.10 6.74
N ALA A 180 -43.83 2.72 7.92
CA ALA A 180 -45.01 3.05 8.71
C ALA A 180 -45.58 4.41 8.28
N MET A 181 -46.65 4.35 7.50
CA MET A 181 -47.72 5.37 7.51
C MET A 181 -48.14 5.66 8.95
N HIS A 182 -48.31 6.93 9.32
CA HIS A 182 -49.64 7.47 9.63
C HIS A 182 -49.64 8.96 9.98
N LEU A 183 -50.62 9.63 9.37
CA LEU A 183 -51.42 10.80 9.78
C LEU A 183 -50.74 12.16 9.94
#